data_AF-A0A371MRK7-F1
#
_entry.id   AF-A0A371MRK7-F1
#
_cell.length_a   1.000
_cell.length_b   1.000
_cell.length_c   1.000
_cell.angle_alpha   90.00
_cell.angle_beta   90.00
_cell.angle_gamma   90.00
#
_symmetry.space_group_name_H-M   'P 1'
#
loop_
_entity.id
_entity.type
_entity.pdbx_description
1 polymer ?
#
loop_
_entity_poly.entity_id
_entity_poly.type
_entity_poly.pdbx_seq_one_letter_code
_entity_poly.pdbx_strand_id
1 'polypeptide(L)'
;SDHTEVDREDALADLRNCALEHATADEIRAAARERAEVAVPEDVPRPRTVRADLRALSLLTAPSGAHIAGPEFDPFYTHSGGYGYTWFRDEAESARHLLRSDELLDLDLTERLSTVAAFFCDTQRDDGSWPHRVWAIDGSLAPGWANAQIEGSDAPEHQADQTASVVTYLATLLTERQSDLSASLTERIEETIEAGVAALDSDLADDGLPR
;
A
#
# COMPACT_ATOMS: atom_id res chain seq x y z
N SER A 1 -10.39 7.67 -6.14
CA SER A 1 -11.48 8.47 -6.78
C SER A 1 -12.65 7.53 -6.95
N ASP A 2 -13.90 7.94 -6.83
CA ASP A 2 -15.05 7.01 -6.87
C ASP A 2 -15.27 6.31 -8.24
N HIS A 3 -14.39 6.52 -9.24
CA HIS A 3 -14.46 5.95 -10.60
C HIS A 3 -15.82 6.13 -11.33
N THR A 4 -16.73 6.90 -10.75
CA THR A 4 -18.00 7.30 -11.32
C THR A 4 -17.79 8.38 -12.36
N GLU A 5 -18.63 8.43 -13.40
CA GLU A 5 -18.58 9.50 -14.39
C GLU A 5 -18.93 10.83 -13.71
N VAL A 6 -17.95 11.73 -13.61
CA VAL A 6 -18.14 13.10 -13.14
C VAL A 6 -18.26 14.02 -14.36
N ASP A 7 -19.21 14.94 -14.33
CA ASP A 7 -19.33 15.93 -15.39
C ASP A 7 -18.05 16.79 -15.47
N ARG A 8 -17.68 17.20 -16.68
CA ARG A 8 -16.47 17.97 -16.92
C ARG A 8 -16.45 19.27 -16.13
N GLU A 9 -17.58 19.96 -16.00
CA GLU A 9 -17.65 21.23 -15.27
C GLU A 9 -17.42 21.01 -13.77
N ASP A 10 -18.00 19.95 -13.22
CA ASP A 10 -17.82 19.56 -11.82
C ASP A 10 -16.36 19.17 -11.54
N ALA A 11 -15.76 18.33 -12.39
CA ALA A 11 -14.35 17.94 -12.26
C ALA A 11 -13.40 19.14 -12.33
N LEU A 12 -13.68 20.12 -13.19
CA LEU A 12 -12.91 21.35 -13.30
C LEU A 12 -13.13 22.31 -12.12
N ALA A 13 -14.34 22.34 -11.57
CA ALA A 13 -14.65 23.12 -10.37
C ALA A 13 -13.93 22.55 -9.15
N ASP A 14 -13.92 21.22 -8.98
CA ASP A 14 -13.18 20.54 -7.92
C ASP A 14 -11.68 20.78 -8.04
N LEU A 15 -11.11 20.63 -9.24
CA LEU A 15 -9.69 20.93 -9.48
C LEU A 15 -9.33 22.39 -9.16
N ARG A 16 -10.22 23.33 -9.48
CA ARG A 16 -10.03 24.75 -9.11
C ARG A 16 -10.13 24.96 -7.61
N ASN A 17 -11.07 24.30 -6.93
CA ASN A 17 -11.21 24.38 -5.49
C ASN A 17 -9.94 23.84 -4.81
N CYS A 18 -9.45 22.65 -5.20
CA CYS A 18 -8.20 22.10 -4.67
C CYS A 18 -6.98 23.02 -4.95
N ALA A 19 -6.93 23.66 -6.13
CA ALA A 19 -5.85 24.60 -6.45
C ALA A 19 -5.94 25.90 -5.64
N LEU A 20 -7.14 26.30 -5.21
CA LEU A 20 -7.38 27.51 -4.42
C LEU A 20 -7.28 27.26 -2.91
N GLU A 21 -7.48 26.02 -2.44
CA GLU A 21 -7.34 25.61 -1.02
C GLU A 21 -5.93 25.84 -0.46
N HIS A 22 -4.93 25.96 -1.34
CA HIS A 22 -3.55 26.28 -0.98
C HIS A 22 -2.99 27.43 -1.83
N ALA A 23 -3.77 28.51 -1.95
CA ALA A 23 -3.44 29.65 -2.82
C ALA A 23 -2.17 30.42 -2.42
N THR A 24 -1.70 30.27 -1.18
CA THR A 24 -0.50 30.95 -0.68
C THR A 24 0.60 29.98 -0.26
N ALA A 25 1.85 30.47 -0.32
CA ALA A 25 3.00 29.70 0.16
C ALA A 25 2.91 29.35 1.66
N ASP A 26 2.22 30.14 2.47
CA ASP A 26 2.04 29.86 3.90
C ASP A 26 0.98 28.79 4.15
N GLU A 27 -0.10 28.76 3.38
CA GLU A 27 -1.08 27.67 3.41
C GLU A 27 -0.47 26.35 2.96
N ILE A 28 0.33 26.35 1.88
CA ILE A 28 1.10 25.17 1.45
C ILE A 28 2.02 24.68 2.58
N ARG A 29 2.74 25.60 3.25
CA ARG A 29 3.62 25.23 4.37
C ARG A 29 2.86 24.73 5.58
N ALA A 30 1.67 25.27 5.87
CA ALA A 30 0.82 24.82 6.96
C ALA A 30 0.28 23.41 6.69
N ALA A 31 -0.30 23.18 5.51
CA ALA A 31 -0.77 21.87 5.07
C ALA A 31 0.38 20.84 5.04
N ALA A 32 1.56 21.23 4.57
CA ALA A 32 2.75 20.38 4.58
C ALA A 32 3.31 20.08 5.98
N ARG A 33 3.00 20.91 6.99
CA ARG A 33 3.34 20.61 8.40
C ARG A 33 2.33 19.63 8.98
N GLU A 34 1.04 19.92 8.84
CA GLU A 34 -0.04 19.06 9.30
C GLU A 34 0.06 17.64 8.72
N ARG A 35 0.29 17.52 7.40
CA ARG A 35 0.46 16.22 6.74
C ARG A 35 1.77 15.51 7.07
N ALA A 36 2.75 16.20 7.63
CA ALA A 36 4.09 15.67 7.90
C ALA A 36 4.45 15.67 9.39
N GLU A 37 3.47 15.84 10.29
CA GLU A 37 3.68 15.71 11.72
C GLU A 37 3.96 14.24 12.07
N VAL A 38 5.25 13.91 12.03
CA VAL A 38 5.78 12.65 12.51
C VAL A 38 6.31 12.86 13.92
N ALA A 39 5.68 12.20 14.90
CA ALA A 39 6.21 12.06 16.24
C ALA A 39 7.33 11.00 16.24
N VAL A 40 8.46 11.33 16.87
CA VAL A 40 9.56 10.37 17.11
C VAL A 40 9.97 10.60 18.56
N PRO A 41 10.00 9.55 19.41
CA PRO A 41 10.46 9.67 20.79
C PRO A 41 11.86 10.28 20.89
N GLU A 42 12.14 11.03 21.95
CA GLU A 42 13.40 11.78 22.09
C GLU A 42 14.62 10.87 22.30
N ASP A 43 14.40 9.66 22.82
CA ASP A 43 15.42 8.66 23.15
C ASP A 43 15.76 7.70 22.00
N VAL A 44 15.01 7.77 20.89
CA VAL A 44 15.30 6.98 19.68
C VAL A 44 16.69 7.32 19.12
N PRO A 45 17.53 6.31 18.81
CA PRO A 45 18.81 6.53 18.16
C PRO A 45 18.65 7.24 16.81
N ARG A 46 19.49 8.26 16.56
CA ARG A 46 19.48 9.04 15.30
C ARG A 46 18.07 9.59 14.96
N PRO A 47 17.43 10.36 15.85
CA PRO A 47 16.03 10.74 15.72
C PRO A 47 15.74 11.60 14.48
N ARG A 48 16.76 12.26 13.92
CA ARG A 48 16.65 13.00 12.65
C ARG A 48 16.48 12.08 11.45
N THR A 49 17.15 10.93 11.42
CA THR A 49 17.03 9.95 10.33
C THR A 49 15.67 9.28 10.40
N VAL A 50 15.28 8.76 11.56
CA VAL A 50 13.96 8.13 11.77
C VAL A 50 12.83 9.09 11.37
N ARG A 51 12.92 10.36 11.79
CA ARG A 51 11.95 11.38 11.39
C ARG A 51 11.93 11.64 9.88
N ALA A 52 13.09 11.64 9.23
CA ALA A 52 13.16 11.83 7.78
C ALA A 52 12.52 10.66 7.02
N ASP A 53 12.78 9.43 7.45
CA ASP A 53 12.26 8.21 6.81
C ASP A 53 10.74 8.10 6.99
N LEU A 54 10.25 8.27 8.22
CA LEU A 54 8.81 8.28 8.50
C LEU A 54 8.09 9.43 7.78
N ARG A 55 8.76 10.57 7.60
CA ARG A 55 8.21 11.69 6.83
C ARG A 55 8.14 11.37 5.35
N ALA A 56 9.14 10.70 4.79
CA ALA A 56 9.11 10.24 3.41
C ALA A 56 7.93 9.29 3.19
N LEU A 57 7.75 8.30 4.06
CA LEU A 57 6.60 7.39 4.02
C LEU A 57 5.27 8.15 4.12
N SER A 58 5.14 9.06 5.09
CA SER A 58 3.93 9.88 5.27
C SER A 58 3.55 10.70 4.02
N LEU A 59 4.55 11.12 3.21
CA LEU A 59 4.30 11.84 1.95
C LEU A 59 3.88 10.91 0.81
N LEU A 60 4.23 9.62 0.88
CA LEU A 60 3.84 8.59 -0.09
C LEU A 60 2.51 7.92 0.26
N THR A 61 2.03 8.06 1.51
CA THR A 61 0.78 7.49 1.99
C THR A 61 -0.44 8.13 1.31
N ALA A 62 -1.26 7.28 0.69
CA ALA A 62 -2.56 7.62 0.14
C ALA A 62 -3.67 7.51 1.21
N PRO A 63 -4.90 8.01 0.95
CA PRO A 63 -6.01 7.91 1.90
C PRO A 63 -6.37 6.49 2.37
N SER A 64 -6.08 5.47 1.57
CA SER A 64 -6.25 4.06 1.94
C SER A 64 -5.27 3.58 3.03
N GLY A 65 -4.23 4.35 3.32
CA GLY A 65 -3.11 3.97 4.18
C GLY A 65 -1.93 3.32 3.44
N ALA A 66 -2.12 2.87 2.20
CA ALA A 66 -1.04 2.31 1.38
C ALA A 66 -0.13 3.38 0.78
N HIS A 67 1.09 3.00 0.42
CA HIS A 67 2.09 3.88 -0.18
C HIS A 67 2.14 3.71 -1.70
N ILE A 68 2.34 4.81 -2.41
CA ILE A 68 2.88 4.74 -3.77
C ILE A 68 4.37 4.37 -3.69
N ALA A 69 4.86 3.57 -4.65
CA ALA A 69 6.25 3.13 -4.67
C ALA A 69 7.25 4.29 -4.83
N GLY A 70 6.81 5.39 -5.44
CA GLY A 70 7.58 6.62 -5.50
C GLY A 70 6.77 7.80 -6.06
N PRO A 71 7.26 9.04 -5.88
CA PRO A 71 6.62 10.21 -6.45
C PRO A 71 6.54 10.09 -7.97
N GLU A 72 5.35 10.33 -8.51
CA GLU A 72 5.09 10.27 -9.94
C GLU A 72 4.54 11.60 -10.44
N PHE A 73 5.17 12.13 -11.48
CA PHE A 73 4.87 13.45 -12.05
C PHE A 73 4.72 13.40 -13.57
N ASP A 74 4.85 12.21 -14.17
CA ASP A 74 4.57 11.95 -15.58
C ASP A 74 3.35 11.00 -15.69
N PRO A 75 2.14 11.55 -15.87
CA PRO A 75 0.90 10.78 -15.88
C PRO A 75 0.80 9.80 -17.06
N PHE A 76 1.67 9.93 -18.07
CA PHE A 76 1.68 9.07 -19.25
C PHE A 76 2.87 8.08 -19.27
N TYR A 77 3.69 8.06 -18.21
CA TYR A 77 4.86 7.17 -18.07
C TYR A 77 5.77 7.18 -19.31
N THR A 78 5.82 8.33 -20.00
CA THR A 78 6.59 8.48 -21.23
C THR A 78 8.09 8.60 -20.91
N HIS A 79 8.41 9.16 -19.75
CA HIS A 79 9.76 9.42 -19.27
C HIS A 79 10.00 8.92 -17.83
N SER A 80 8.95 8.51 -17.11
CA SER A 80 9.04 7.88 -15.79
C SER A 80 8.69 6.39 -15.83
N GLY A 81 9.10 5.66 -14.78
CA GLY A 81 8.81 4.23 -14.63
C GLY A 81 7.39 3.91 -14.14
N GLY A 82 6.55 4.91 -13.89
CA GLY A 82 5.20 4.73 -13.38
C GLY A 82 5.18 4.27 -11.93
N TYR A 83 5.89 4.94 -11.03
CA TYR A 83 6.00 4.56 -9.61
C TYR A 83 4.86 5.09 -8.72
N GLY A 84 3.89 5.79 -9.32
CA GLY A 84 2.73 6.39 -8.64
C GLY A 84 1.64 5.40 -8.23
N TYR A 85 1.96 4.11 -8.15
CA TYR A 85 1.06 3.02 -7.80
C TYR A 85 1.56 2.30 -6.55
N THR A 86 0.66 1.56 -5.90
CA THR A 86 1.03 0.63 -4.84
C THR A 86 1.34 -0.73 -5.44
N TRP A 87 2.55 -1.21 -5.19
CA TRP A 87 2.92 -2.61 -5.40
C TRP A 87 2.79 -3.36 -4.08
N PHE A 88 2.21 -4.55 -4.13
CA PHE A 88 1.94 -5.34 -2.92
C PHE A 88 3.21 -5.78 -2.21
N ARG A 89 4.24 -6.19 -2.97
CA ARG A 89 5.57 -6.50 -2.45
C ARG A 89 6.18 -5.30 -1.72
N ASP A 90 6.18 -4.14 -2.36
CA ASP A 90 6.79 -2.92 -1.83
C ASP A 90 6.05 -2.44 -0.56
N GLU A 91 4.72 -2.50 -0.54
CA GLU A 91 3.91 -2.19 0.65
C GLU A 91 4.14 -3.21 1.77
N ALA A 92 4.16 -4.50 1.46
CA ALA A 92 4.38 -5.56 2.45
C ALA A 92 5.77 -5.46 3.10
N GLU A 93 6.81 -5.19 2.31
CA GLU A 93 8.16 -4.96 2.82
C GLU A 93 8.23 -3.67 3.68
N SER A 94 7.59 -2.59 3.24
CA SER A 94 7.50 -1.34 4.01
C SER A 94 6.81 -1.57 5.36
N ALA A 95 5.67 -2.28 5.35
CA ALA A 95 4.90 -2.60 6.54
C ALA A 95 5.66 -3.53 7.49
N ARG A 96 6.38 -4.52 6.97
CA ARG A 96 7.26 -5.39 7.75
C ARG A 96 8.40 -4.59 8.42
N HIS A 97 9.02 -3.66 7.70
CA HIS A 97 10.05 -2.80 8.26
C HIS A 97 9.50 -1.85 9.32
N LEU A 98 8.29 -1.32 9.13
CA LEU A 98 7.59 -0.51 10.13
C LEU A 98 7.25 -1.33 11.39
N LEU A 99 6.73 -2.54 11.23
CA LEU A 99 6.45 -3.47 12.34
C LEU A 99 7.70 -3.72 13.19
N ARG A 100 8.82 -4.04 12.54
CA ARG A 100 10.08 -4.26 13.23
C ARG A 100 10.65 -3.00 13.86
N SER A 101 10.47 -1.85 13.21
CA SER A 101 10.93 -0.57 13.74
C SER A 101 10.12 -0.16 14.97
N ASP A 102 8.82 -0.38 14.96
CA ASP A 102 7.93 -0.12 16.08
C ASP A 102 8.34 -0.93 17.32
N GLU A 103 8.61 -2.22 17.15
CA GLU A 103 9.09 -3.09 18.24
C GLU A 103 10.41 -2.59 18.85
N LEU A 104 11.30 -2.02 18.04
CA LEU A 104 12.62 -1.59 18.47
C LEU A 104 12.67 -0.16 19.01
N LEU A 105 11.77 0.71 18.53
CA LEU A 105 11.85 2.16 18.70
C LEU A 105 10.60 2.78 19.34
N ASP A 106 9.57 1.97 19.65
CA ASP A 106 8.32 2.39 20.29
C ASP A 106 7.67 3.57 19.56
N LEU A 107 7.35 3.36 18.29
CA LEU A 107 6.91 4.41 17.36
C LEU A 107 5.38 4.60 17.34
N ASP A 108 4.65 3.80 18.11
CA ASP A 108 3.18 3.79 18.19
C ASP A 108 2.51 3.60 16.81
N LEU A 109 2.98 2.59 16.06
CA LEU A 109 2.54 2.35 14.68
C LEU A 109 1.35 1.37 14.54
N THR A 110 0.74 0.95 15.65
CA THR A 110 -0.34 -0.07 15.66
C THR A 110 -1.50 0.27 14.73
N GLU A 111 -1.98 1.52 14.74
CA GLU A 111 -3.08 1.95 13.86
C GLU A 111 -2.69 1.87 12.38
N ARG A 112 -1.48 2.29 12.04
CA ARG A 112 -0.96 2.22 10.67
C ARG A 112 -0.81 0.78 10.20
N LEU A 113 -0.26 -0.10 11.04
CA LEU A 113 -0.09 -1.52 10.72
C LEU A 113 -1.45 -2.21 10.49
N SER A 114 -2.44 -1.87 11.33
CA SER A 114 -3.83 -2.35 11.19
C SER A 114 -4.47 -1.83 9.90
N THR A 115 -4.22 -0.57 9.53
CA THR A 115 -4.74 0.04 8.30
C THR A 115 -4.18 -0.65 7.06
N VAL A 116 -2.87 -0.91 7.02
CA VAL A 116 -2.23 -1.63 5.91
C VAL A 116 -2.72 -3.08 5.82
N ALA A 117 -2.91 -3.76 6.96
CA ALA A 117 -3.48 -5.10 6.98
C ALA A 117 -4.91 -5.13 6.43
N ALA A 118 -5.74 -4.15 6.80
CA ALA A 118 -7.09 -4.00 6.25
C ALA A 118 -7.05 -3.74 4.74
N PHE A 119 -6.15 -2.88 4.26
CA PHE A 119 -5.94 -2.64 2.84
C PHE A 119 -5.61 -3.93 2.08
N PHE A 120 -4.73 -4.79 2.60
CA PHE A 120 -4.45 -6.08 1.97
C PHE A 120 -5.67 -6.98 1.91
N CYS A 121 -6.45 -7.06 3.00
CA CYS A 121 -7.70 -7.83 3.01
C CYS A 121 -8.73 -7.28 2.02
N ASP A 122 -8.85 -5.95 1.91
CA ASP A 122 -9.82 -5.28 1.02
C ASP A 122 -9.47 -5.41 -0.48
N THR A 123 -8.20 -5.64 -0.79
CA THR A 123 -7.68 -5.68 -2.16
C THR A 123 -7.36 -7.09 -2.66
N GLN A 124 -7.56 -8.11 -1.82
CA GLN A 124 -7.45 -9.50 -2.24
C GLN A 124 -8.50 -9.81 -3.30
N ARG A 125 -8.10 -10.50 -4.37
CA ARG A 125 -8.98 -10.90 -5.45
C ARG A 125 -9.77 -12.16 -5.07
N ASP A 126 -10.84 -12.45 -5.80
CA ASP A 126 -11.66 -13.65 -5.63
C ASP A 126 -10.86 -14.96 -5.77
N ASP A 127 -9.73 -14.93 -6.50
CA ASP A 127 -8.81 -16.06 -6.66
C ASP A 127 -7.79 -16.21 -5.52
N GLY A 128 -7.85 -15.33 -4.51
CA GLY A 128 -6.95 -15.29 -3.35
C GLY A 128 -5.62 -14.55 -3.59
N SER A 129 -5.32 -14.16 -4.84
CA SER A 129 -4.07 -13.48 -5.19
C SER A 129 -4.17 -11.96 -5.06
N TRP A 130 -3.00 -11.31 -5.16
CA TRP A 130 -2.92 -9.87 -5.39
C TRP A 130 -2.34 -9.57 -6.78
N PRO A 131 -2.87 -8.55 -7.49
CA PRO A 131 -2.39 -8.20 -8.80
C PRO A 131 -1.00 -7.54 -8.74
N HIS A 132 -0.40 -7.25 -9.89
CA HIS A 132 0.90 -6.60 -9.96
C HIS A 132 0.96 -5.28 -9.17
N ARG A 133 -0.05 -4.42 -9.33
CA ARG A 133 -0.17 -3.12 -8.66
C ARG A 133 -1.59 -2.57 -8.71
N VAL A 134 -1.88 -1.65 -7.79
CA VAL A 134 -3.18 -0.97 -7.65
C VAL A 134 -3.03 0.53 -7.51
N TRP A 135 -4.12 1.26 -7.72
CA TRP A 135 -4.19 2.67 -7.34
C TRP A 135 -4.14 2.79 -5.83
N ALA A 136 -3.15 3.53 -5.32
CA ALA A 136 -2.98 3.68 -3.87
C ALA A 136 -4.20 4.32 -3.20
N ILE A 137 -4.98 5.13 -3.91
CA ILE A 137 -6.10 5.88 -3.32
C ILE A 137 -7.29 5.00 -2.90
N ASP A 138 -7.57 3.91 -3.63
CA ASP A 138 -8.76 3.08 -3.42
C ASP A 138 -8.53 1.58 -3.63
N GLY A 139 -7.30 1.14 -3.95
CA GLY A 139 -6.97 -0.26 -4.15
C GLY A 139 -7.49 -0.85 -5.46
N SER A 140 -8.08 -0.05 -6.35
CA SER A 140 -8.56 -0.54 -7.65
C SER A 140 -7.39 -0.97 -8.55
N LEU A 141 -7.65 -1.95 -9.42
CA LEU A 141 -6.64 -2.49 -10.33
C LEU A 141 -6.02 -1.37 -11.19
N ALA A 142 -4.69 -1.25 -11.14
CA ALA A 142 -3.95 -0.30 -11.95
C ALA A 142 -3.38 -0.96 -13.22
N PRO A 143 -3.16 -0.20 -14.31
CA PRO A 143 -2.47 -0.70 -15.49
C PRO A 143 -1.10 -1.25 -15.10
N GLY A 144 -0.73 -2.45 -15.53
CA GLY A 144 0.55 -3.09 -15.18
C GLY A 144 0.99 -4.07 -16.27
N TRP A 145 2.27 -4.43 -16.28
CA TRP A 145 2.81 -5.36 -17.27
C TRP A 145 2.78 -6.83 -16.82
N ALA A 146 2.57 -7.11 -15.52
CA ALA A 146 2.53 -8.46 -14.96
C ALA A 146 1.11 -8.89 -14.59
N ASN A 147 0.17 -8.67 -15.53
CA ASN A 147 -1.25 -8.94 -15.36
C ASN A 147 -1.70 -10.17 -16.17
N ALA A 148 -0.81 -11.07 -16.61
CA ALA A 148 -1.16 -12.15 -17.52
C ALA A 148 -2.33 -13.03 -17.00
N GLN A 149 -2.33 -13.40 -15.72
CA GLN A 149 -3.43 -14.13 -15.09
C GLN A 149 -4.75 -13.33 -15.06
N ILE A 150 -4.67 -12.02 -14.89
CA ILE A 150 -5.84 -11.13 -14.89
C ILE A 150 -6.42 -11.00 -16.29
N GLU A 151 -5.55 -10.96 -17.30
CA GLU A 151 -5.90 -10.82 -18.71
C GLU A 151 -6.33 -12.15 -19.34
N GLY A 152 -6.18 -13.28 -18.62
CA GLY A 152 -6.38 -14.62 -19.18
C GLY A 152 -5.41 -14.93 -20.32
N SER A 153 -4.21 -14.35 -20.26
CA SER A 153 -3.16 -14.48 -21.26
C SER A 153 -2.25 -15.66 -20.93
N ASP A 154 -1.78 -16.38 -21.96
CA ASP A 154 -0.76 -17.44 -21.82
C ASP A 154 0.67 -16.87 -21.63
N ALA A 155 0.79 -15.55 -21.51
CA ALA A 155 2.07 -14.89 -21.37
C ALA A 155 2.65 -15.10 -19.94
N PRO A 156 3.97 -15.22 -19.79
CA PRO A 156 4.59 -15.59 -18.52
C PRO A 156 4.60 -14.46 -17.49
N GLU A 157 4.10 -13.26 -17.83
CA GLU A 157 4.17 -12.09 -16.95
C GLU A 157 3.14 -12.17 -15.81
N HIS A 158 3.49 -12.98 -14.81
CA HIS A 158 2.86 -13.05 -13.49
C HIS A 158 3.93 -12.87 -12.41
N GLN A 159 3.56 -12.23 -11.29
CA GLN A 159 4.45 -11.97 -10.16
C GLN A 159 3.88 -12.58 -8.89
N ALA A 160 4.04 -13.90 -8.72
CA ALA A 160 3.57 -14.63 -7.55
C ALA A 160 4.18 -14.13 -6.22
N ASP A 161 5.33 -13.45 -6.30
CA ASP A 161 5.98 -12.83 -5.15
C ASP A 161 5.18 -11.68 -4.54
N GLN A 162 4.27 -11.05 -5.30
CA GLN A 162 3.30 -10.08 -4.75
C GLN A 162 2.45 -10.74 -3.67
N THR A 163 1.78 -11.84 -4.01
CA THR A 163 0.94 -12.63 -3.09
C THR A 163 1.77 -13.19 -1.93
N ALA A 164 2.93 -13.77 -2.22
CA ALA A 164 3.79 -14.34 -1.18
C ALA A 164 4.25 -13.29 -0.15
N SER A 165 4.58 -12.07 -0.59
CA SER A 165 5.01 -10.98 0.31
C SER A 165 3.88 -10.55 1.26
N VAL A 166 2.66 -10.40 0.74
CA VAL A 166 1.49 -10.04 1.55
C VAL A 166 1.15 -11.12 2.56
N VAL A 167 1.06 -12.38 2.13
CA VAL A 167 0.79 -13.52 3.02
C VAL A 167 1.84 -13.60 4.13
N THR A 168 3.12 -13.43 3.79
CA THR A 168 4.22 -13.44 4.77
C THR A 168 4.08 -12.31 5.79
N TYR A 169 3.78 -11.09 5.35
CA TYR A 169 3.57 -9.96 6.25
C TYR A 169 2.36 -10.19 7.17
N LEU A 170 1.21 -10.57 6.61
CA LEU A 170 -0.01 -10.79 7.37
C LEU A 170 0.16 -11.90 8.43
N ALA A 171 0.81 -13.02 8.06
CA ALA A 171 1.12 -14.09 8.99
C ALA A 171 2.09 -13.62 10.11
N THR A 172 3.06 -12.77 9.77
CA THR A 172 3.98 -12.18 10.75
C THR A 172 3.23 -11.25 11.71
N LEU A 173 2.42 -10.33 11.18
CA LEU A 173 1.62 -9.40 11.98
C LEU A 173 0.67 -10.15 12.92
N LEU A 174 -0.02 -11.16 12.42
CA LEU A 174 -0.89 -12.00 13.24
C LEU A 174 -0.09 -12.70 14.35
N THR A 175 1.05 -13.30 14.02
CA THR A 175 1.89 -14.01 15.01
C THR A 175 2.41 -13.08 16.10
N GLU A 176 2.84 -11.86 15.75
CA GLU A 176 3.54 -10.96 16.67
C GLU A 176 2.62 -9.96 17.38
N ARG A 177 1.48 -9.61 16.78
CA ARG A 177 0.62 -8.49 17.22
C ARG A 177 -0.87 -8.81 17.30
N GLN A 178 -1.28 -10.07 17.29
CA GLN A 178 -2.71 -10.44 17.37
C GLN A 178 -3.48 -9.74 18.52
N SER A 179 -2.83 -9.53 19.67
CA SER A 179 -3.46 -8.85 20.83
C SER A 179 -3.83 -7.40 20.58
N ASP A 180 -3.17 -6.77 19.62
CA ASP A 180 -3.30 -5.35 19.32
C ASP A 180 -4.32 -5.11 18.19
N LEU A 181 -4.79 -6.19 17.55
CA LEU A 181 -5.75 -6.16 16.46
C LEU A 181 -7.19 -6.35 16.96
N SER A 182 -8.15 -5.79 16.23
CA SER A 182 -9.56 -6.06 16.49
C SER A 182 -9.91 -7.50 16.10
N ALA A 183 -10.84 -8.14 16.83
CA ALA A 183 -11.27 -9.51 16.54
C ALA A 183 -11.74 -9.68 15.08
N SER A 184 -12.46 -8.69 14.54
CA SER A 184 -12.92 -8.69 13.15
C SER A 184 -11.78 -8.60 12.14
N LEU A 185 -10.72 -7.85 12.44
CA LEU A 185 -9.57 -7.74 11.54
C LEU A 185 -8.72 -9.02 11.61
N THR A 186 -8.56 -9.61 12.80
CA THR A 186 -7.90 -10.90 13.00
C THR A 186 -8.54 -12.00 12.15
N GLU A 187 -9.87 -12.15 12.20
CA GLU A 187 -10.60 -13.15 11.40
C GLU A 187 -10.39 -12.94 9.90
N ARG A 188 -10.51 -11.68 9.42
CA ARG A 188 -10.25 -11.35 8.02
C ARG A 188 -8.82 -11.69 7.59
N ILE A 189 -7.83 -11.41 8.43
CA ILE A 189 -6.43 -11.72 8.15
C ILE A 189 -6.24 -13.24 8.02
N GLU A 190 -6.84 -14.04 8.90
CA GLU A 190 -6.77 -15.51 8.84
C GLU A 190 -7.35 -16.05 7.53
N GLU A 191 -8.55 -15.61 7.15
CA GLU A 191 -9.19 -15.98 5.87
C GLU A 191 -8.36 -15.53 4.67
N THR A 192 -7.82 -14.31 4.71
CA THR A 192 -6.98 -13.76 3.64
C THR A 192 -5.67 -14.53 3.49
N ILE A 193 -5.05 -14.99 4.59
CA ILE A 193 -3.86 -15.85 4.54
C ILE A 193 -4.21 -17.20 3.91
N GLU A 194 -5.31 -17.83 4.30
CA GLU A 194 -5.73 -19.13 3.75
C GLU A 194 -5.95 -19.05 2.24
N ALA A 195 -6.71 -18.05 1.78
CA ALA A 195 -6.94 -17.83 0.36
C ALA A 195 -5.66 -17.51 -0.41
N GLY A 196 -4.75 -16.71 0.17
CA GLY A 196 -3.46 -16.38 -0.45
C GLY A 196 -2.52 -17.59 -0.60
N VAL A 197 -2.49 -18.47 0.41
CA VAL A 197 -1.73 -19.73 0.31
C VAL A 197 -2.34 -20.65 -0.75
N ALA A 198 -3.67 -20.78 -0.79
CA ALA A 198 -4.35 -21.58 -1.80
C ALA A 198 -4.08 -21.06 -3.23
N ALA A 199 -4.02 -19.73 -3.42
CA ALA A 199 -3.66 -19.12 -4.69
C ALA A 199 -2.24 -19.49 -5.12
N LEU A 200 -1.26 -19.41 -4.21
CA LEU A 200 0.12 -19.79 -4.47
C LEU A 200 0.25 -21.28 -4.82
N ASP A 201 -0.45 -22.15 -4.09
CA ASP A 201 -0.46 -23.60 -4.37
C ASP A 201 -1.07 -23.90 -5.74
N SER A 202 -2.09 -23.15 -6.16
CA SER A 202 -2.74 -23.33 -7.47
C SER A 202 -1.84 -22.99 -8.66
N ASP A 203 -0.84 -22.13 -8.44
CA ASP A 203 0.12 -21.66 -9.44
C ASP A 203 1.36 -22.56 -9.56
N LEU A 204 1.44 -23.65 -8.79
CA LEU A 204 2.53 -24.62 -8.90
C LEU A 204 2.40 -25.48 -10.18
N ALA A 205 3.55 -25.81 -10.76
CA ALA A 205 3.70 -26.85 -11.77
C ALA A 205 3.76 -28.25 -11.13
N ASP A 206 3.74 -29.31 -11.95
CA ASP A 206 3.75 -30.70 -11.49
C ASP A 206 5.00 -31.07 -10.65
N ASP A 207 6.09 -30.30 -10.79
CA ASP A 207 7.33 -30.46 -10.03
C ASP A 207 7.32 -29.71 -8.68
N GLY A 208 6.23 -29.01 -8.35
CA GLY A 208 6.06 -28.24 -7.13
C GLY A 208 6.78 -26.89 -7.14
N LEU A 209 7.25 -26.41 -8.29
CA LEU A 209 7.81 -25.06 -8.47
C LEU A 209 6.75 -24.10 -9.05
N PRO A 210 6.85 -22.78 -8.79
CA PRO A 210 6.02 -21.79 -9.47
C PRO A 210 6.13 -21.91 -11.00
N ARG A 211 5.01 -21.72 -11.71
CA ARG A 211 4.93 -21.79 -13.18
C ARG A 211 5.70 -20.68 -13.90
#